data_AF-A0A0P5LZT1-F1
#
_entry.id   AF-A0A0P5LZT1-F1
#
_cell.length_a   1.000
_cell.length_b   1.000
_cell.length_c   1.000
_cell.angle_alpha   90.00
_cell.angle_beta   90.00
_cell.angle_gamma   90.00
#
_symmetry.space_group_name_H-M   'P 1'
#
loop_
_entity.id
_entity.type
_entity.pdbx_description
1 polymer ?
#
loop_
_entity_poly.entity_id
_entity_poly.type
_entity_poly.pdbx_seq_one_letter_code
_entity_poly.pdbx_strand_id
1 'polypeptide(L)'
;MAESTEKKKKVREPKEVVVVKNTYDYQRMKLDRLMKNPEKPVQLPERPKERKAVPDTPDFVRNVMGSSAGAGSGEFHVYRHIRRREYARQKHIQITSEKDKKDEDFRLKLENNQRQAEERTAKKRAKRLKKKELMKAIGKKHKKDASKPSQQETSSSSDTSGTEEEPEDKNCTPDPTNNQ
;
A
#
# COMPACT_ATOMS: atom_id res chain seq x y z
N MET A 1 -50.28 -30.82 16.82
CA MET A 1 -49.21 -31.47 17.60
C MET A 1 -48.04 -30.51 17.64
N ALA A 2 -47.90 -29.75 18.73
CA ALA A 2 -46.82 -28.78 18.88
C ALA A 2 -45.63 -29.49 19.53
N GLU A 3 -44.59 -29.74 18.74
CA GLU A 3 -43.37 -30.40 19.19
C GLU A 3 -42.54 -29.39 20.01
N SER A 4 -42.53 -29.59 21.32
CA SER A 4 -41.79 -28.77 22.28
C SER A 4 -40.28 -28.95 22.08
N THR A 5 -39.62 -27.96 21.47
CA THR A 5 -38.16 -27.94 21.37
C THR A 5 -37.55 -27.70 22.75
N GLU A 6 -37.19 -28.77 23.44
CA GLU A 6 -36.44 -28.71 24.70
C GLU A 6 -35.11 -27.98 24.48
N LYS A 7 -34.97 -26.80 25.09
CA LYS A 7 -33.69 -26.10 25.18
C LYS A 7 -32.77 -26.90 26.10
N LYS A 8 -31.98 -27.81 25.53
CA LYS A 8 -30.88 -28.50 26.23
C LYS A 8 -29.98 -27.45 26.88
N LYS A 9 -29.95 -27.42 28.22
CA LYS A 9 -29.01 -26.60 28.99
C LYS A 9 -27.59 -27.03 28.61
N LYS A 10 -26.81 -26.12 28.01
CA LYS A 10 -25.38 -26.36 27.72
C LYS A 10 -24.64 -26.58 29.04
N VAL A 11 -24.30 -27.83 29.35
CA VAL A 11 -23.40 -28.19 30.45
C VAL A 11 -22.06 -27.53 30.16
N ARG A 12 -21.61 -26.64 31.06
CA ARG A 12 -20.30 -25.98 30.95
C ARG A 12 -19.27 -26.92 31.55
N GLU A 13 -18.52 -27.61 30.70
CA GLU A 13 -17.37 -28.40 31.14
C GLU A 13 -16.35 -27.52 31.87
N PRO A 14 -15.69 -28.04 32.93
CA PRO A 14 -14.63 -27.32 33.63
C PRO A 14 -13.51 -27.00 32.65
N LYS A 15 -13.25 -25.71 32.44
CA LYS A 15 -12.17 -25.26 31.54
C LYS A 15 -10.87 -25.24 32.31
N GLU A 16 -9.97 -26.15 31.98
CA GLU A 16 -8.59 -26.07 32.45
C GLU A 16 -7.94 -24.78 31.92
N VAL A 17 -7.32 -24.02 32.83
CA VAL A 17 -6.63 -22.78 32.48
C VAL A 17 -5.26 -23.14 31.92
N VAL A 18 -5.17 -23.30 30.59
CA VAL A 18 -3.89 -23.53 29.91
C VAL A 18 -3.15 -22.19 29.78
N VAL A 19 -1.99 -22.10 30.44
CA VAL A 19 -1.09 -20.94 30.32
C VAL A 19 -0.33 -21.05 29.00
N VAL A 20 -0.46 -20.02 28.17
CA VAL A 20 0.23 -19.91 26.88
C VAL A 20 1.71 -19.61 27.14
N LYS A 21 2.62 -20.44 26.63
CA LYS A 21 4.08 -20.24 26.75
C LYS A 21 4.71 -19.79 25.43
N ASN A 22 4.24 -20.33 24.30
CA ASN A 22 4.73 -20.01 22.97
C ASN A 22 3.62 -19.43 22.06
N THR A 23 4.01 -18.77 20.96
CA THR A 23 3.12 -18.30 19.88
C THR A 23 2.26 -19.44 19.31
N TYR A 24 2.84 -20.64 19.20
CA TYR A 24 2.15 -21.86 18.81
C TYR A 24 0.99 -22.19 19.76
N ASP A 25 1.23 -22.14 21.08
CA ASP A 25 0.20 -22.44 22.08
C ASP A 25 -0.96 -21.45 22.01
N TYR A 26 -0.67 -20.17 21.73
CA TYR A 26 -1.69 -19.14 21.56
C TYR A 26 -2.58 -19.41 20.34
N GLN A 27 -1.97 -19.81 19.21
CA GLN A 27 -2.69 -20.16 18.00
C GLN A 27 -3.50 -21.44 18.19
N ARG A 28 -2.93 -22.47 18.82
CA ARG A 28 -3.60 -23.72 19.18
C ARG A 28 -4.84 -23.44 20.03
N MET A 29 -4.72 -22.62 21.08
CA MET A 29 -5.85 -22.24 21.94
C MET A 29 -6.96 -21.50 21.17
N LYS A 30 -6.61 -20.64 20.20
CA LYS A 30 -7.58 -19.97 19.33
C LYS A 30 -8.26 -20.95 18.37
N LEU A 31 -7.49 -21.88 17.80
CA LEU A 31 -7.98 -22.90 16.89
C LEU A 31 -8.93 -23.85 17.61
N ASP A 32 -8.54 -24.35 18.80
CA ASP A 32 -9.39 -25.20 19.65
C ASP A 32 -10.69 -24.49 20.02
N ARG A 33 -10.65 -23.17 20.28
CA ARG A 33 -11.86 -22.36 20.52
C ARG A 33 -12.76 -22.27 19.29
N LEU A 34 -12.18 -22.17 18.09
CA LEU A 34 -12.91 -22.07 16.83
C LEU A 34 -13.56 -23.42 16.45
N MET A 35 -12.79 -24.51 16.57
CA MET A 35 -13.23 -25.87 16.25
C MET A 35 -14.28 -26.42 17.23
N LYS A 36 -14.38 -25.87 18.45
CA LYS A 36 -15.46 -26.22 19.39
C LYS A 36 -16.87 -25.90 18.87
N ASN A 37 -17.02 -24.97 17.91
CA ASN A 37 -18.31 -24.65 17.31
C ASN A 37 -18.13 -24.34 15.80
N PRO A 38 -17.99 -25.38 14.94
CA PRO A 38 -17.72 -25.19 13.52
C PRO A 38 -18.88 -24.55 12.75
N GLU A 39 -20.12 -24.75 13.21
CA GLU A 39 -21.34 -24.17 12.59
C GLU A 39 -21.49 -22.66 12.80
N LYS A 40 -20.74 -22.05 13.73
CA LYS A 40 -20.85 -20.62 14.00
C LYS A 40 -19.98 -19.83 13.02
N PRO A 41 -20.55 -18.93 12.19
CA PRO A 41 -19.74 -18.13 11.28
C PRO A 41 -18.78 -17.22 12.05
N VAL A 42 -17.54 -17.16 11.56
CA VAL A 42 -16.47 -16.35 12.14
C VAL A 42 -16.66 -14.90 11.71
N GLN A 43 -16.78 -13.99 12.68
CA GLN A 43 -16.86 -12.55 12.42
C GLN A 43 -15.44 -12.00 12.21
N LEU A 44 -15.01 -11.87 10.95
CA LEU A 44 -13.78 -11.14 10.64
C LEU A 44 -14.05 -9.64 10.77
N PRO A 45 -13.17 -8.89 11.46
CA PRO A 45 -13.32 -7.43 11.50
C PRO A 45 -13.15 -6.87 10.09
N GLU A 46 -14.12 -6.09 9.64
CA GLU A 46 -13.97 -5.28 8.44
C GLU A 46 -12.85 -4.25 8.64
N ARG A 47 -12.20 -3.81 7.54
CA ARG A 47 -11.20 -2.74 7.58
C ARG A 47 -11.80 -1.55 8.34
N PRO A 48 -11.11 -1.02 9.38
CA PRO A 48 -11.60 0.13 10.12
C PRO A 48 -11.87 1.28 9.14
N LYS A 49 -13.13 1.75 9.09
CA LYS A 49 -13.48 2.94 8.32
C LYS A 49 -12.72 4.12 8.91
N GLU A 50 -12.14 4.94 8.04
CA GLU A 50 -11.50 6.17 8.46
C GLU A 50 -12.55 7.02 9.17
N ARG A 51 -12.38 7.18 10.49
CA ARG A 51 -13.30 8.00 11.27
C ARG A 51 -13.10 9.43 10.81
N LYS A 52 -14.13 10.03 10.20
CA LYS A 52 -14.14 11.47 9.96
C LYS A 52 -13.86 12.15 11.30
N ALA A 53 -12.78 12.92 11.37
CA ALA A 53 -12.38 13.58 12.60
C ALA A 53 -13.42 14.61 13.05
N VAL A 54 -14.28 15.07 12.12
CA VAL A 54 -15.32 16.05 12.39
C VAL A 54 -16.69 15.48 12.01
N PRO A 55 -17.67 15.56 12.92
CA PRO A 55 -19.06 15.24 12.62
C PRO A 55 -19.61 16.16 11.53
N ASP A 56 -20.54 15.65 10.73
CA ASP A 56 -21.18 16.45 9.70
C ASP A 56 -21.95 17.64 10.30
N THR A 57 -21.97 18.76 9.58
CA THR A 57 -22.72 19.95 10.01
C THR A 57 -24.20 19.73 9.73
N PRO A 58 -25.10 19.97 10.69
CA PRO A 58 -26.54 19.84 10.44
C PRO A 58 -27.02 20.92 9.46
N ASP A 59 -27.89 20.54 8.53
CA ASP A 59 -28.42 21.47 7.50
C ASP A 59 -29.24 22.61 8.09
N PHE A 60 -30.01 22.34 9.15
CA PHE A 60 -30.89 23.32 9.77
C PHE A 60 -30.60 23.48 11.25
N VAL A 61 -30.26 24.70 11.65
CA VAL A 61 -30.22 25.11 13.06
C VAL A 61 -31.59 25.67 13.41
N ARG A 62 -32.34 24.97 14.28
CA ARG A 62 -33.72 25.35 14.66
C ARG A 62 -33.77 26.44 15.73
N ASN A 63 -32.69 26.61 16.48
CA ASN A 63 -32.67 27.44 17.69
C ASN A 63 -31.90 28.75 17.46
N VAL A 64 -32.10 29.39 16.31
CA VAL A 64 -31.45 30.66 15.98
C VAL A 64 -32.26 31.80 16.60
N MET A 65 -31.64 32.54 17.50
CA MET A 65 -32.22 33.77 18.06
C MET A 65 -32.07 34.92 17.05
N GLY A 66 -32.98 35.90 17.08
CA GLY A 66 -33.02 37.00 16.12
C GLY A 66 -31.71 37.79 16.03
N SER A 67 -31.40 38.35 14.86
CA SER A 67 -30.10 38.98 14.56
C SER A 67 -29.77 40.20 15.42
N SER A 68 -30.78 40.88 15.97
CA SER A 68 -30.63 42.02 16.87
C SER A 68 -30.78 41.66 18.35
N ALA A 69 -30.94 40.37 18.69
CA ALA A 69 -31.05 39.94 20.07
C ALA A 69 -29.68 40.01 20.77
N GLY A 70 -29.69 40.35 22.06
CA GLY A 70 -28.46 40.41 22.87
C GLY A 70 -27.84 39.04 23.13
N ALA A 71 -26.60 39.02 23.63
CA ALA A 71 -25.91 37.77 23.98
C ALA A 71 -26.61 37.06 25.14
N GLY A 72 -27.09 35.84 24.90
CA GLY A 72 -27.67 34.98 25.93
C GLY A 72 -26.61 34.28 26.78
N SER A 73 -27.00 33.73 27.93
CA SER A 73 -26.09 33.01 28.85
C SER A 73 -25.48 31.74 28.24
N GLY A 74 -26.15 31.11 27.27
CA GLY A 74 -25.68 29.91 26.58
C GLY A 74 -24.76 30.18 25.37
N GLU A 75 -24.67 31.43 24.91
CA GLU A 75 -23.98 31.77 23.65
C GLU A 75 -22.48 31.48 23.72
N PHE A 76 -21.87 31.68 24.89
CA PHE A 76 -20.46 31.35 25.13
C PHE A 76 -20.16 29.87 24.88
N HIS A 77 -21.03 28.96 25.33
CA HIS A 77 -20.84 27.54 25.14
C HIS A 77 -21.08 27.13 23.69
N VAL A 78 -22.06 27.74 23.02
CA VAL A 78 -22.30 27.55 21.58
C VAL A 78 -21.03 27.90 20.78
N TYR A 79 -20.47 29.10 20.99
CA TYR A 79 -19.21 29.51 20.36
C TYR A 79 -18.06 28.55 20.68
N ARG A 80 -17.88 28.15 21.95
CA ARG A 80 -16.84 27.20 22.35
C ARG A 80 -16.94 25.87 21.59
N HIS A 81 -18.14 25.33 21.44
CA HIS A 81 -18.37 24.07 20.73
C HIS A 81 -18.14 24.21 19.22
N ILE A 82 -18.63 25.29 18.62
CA ILE A 82 -18.42 25.59 17.19
C ILE A 82 -16.94 25.79 16.89
N ARG A 83 -16.22 26.59 17.70
CA ARG A 83 -14.78 26.82 17.54
C ARG A 83 -13.96 25.54 17.65
N ARG A 84 -14.28 24.67 18.63
CA ARG A 84 -13.61 23.37 18.77
C ARG A 84 -13.86 22.48 17.55
N ARG A 85 -15.10 22.45 17.04
CA ARG A 85 -15.46 21.70 15.83
C ARG A 85 -14.69 22.23 14.61
N GLU A 86 -14.61 23.55 14.47
CA GLU A 86 -13.92 24.19 13.35
C GLU A 86 -12.41 23.97 13.39
N TYR A 87 -11.77 24.05 14.57
CA TYR A 87 -10.35 23.72 14.71
C TYR A 87 -10.05 22.26 14.40
N ALA A 88 -10.91 21.34 14.86
CA ALA A 88 -10.78 19.94 14.49
C ALA A 88 -10.92 19.75 12.96
N ARG A 89 -11.78 20.54 12.31
CA ARG A 89 -12.03 20.48 10.86
C ARG A 89 -10.83 20.97 10.08
N GLN A 90 -10.32 22.15 10.42
CA GLN A 90 -9.14 22.73 9.80
C GLN A 90 -7.92 21.82 9.97
N LYS A 91 -7.70 21.31 11.19
CA LYS A 91 -6.62 20.35 11.47
C LYS A 91 -6.75 19.08 10.64
N HIS A 92 -7.96 18.53 10.51
CA HIS A 92 -8.18 17.34 9.70
C HIS A 92 -7.89 17.59 8.21
N ILE A 93 -8.34 18.72 7.67
CA ILE A 93 -8.09 19.10 6.27
C ILE A 93 -6.59 19.25 6.02
N GLN A 94 -5.86 19.91 6.92
CA GLN A 94 -4.41 20.06 6.82
C GLN A 94 -3.69 18.70 6.85
N ILE A 95 -4.00 17.85 7.83
CA ILE A 95 -3.39 16.52 7.95
C ILE A 95 -3.68 15.64 6.73
N THR A 96 -4.93 15.62 6.25
CA THR A 96 -5.31 14.85 5.06
C THR A 96 -4.61 15.38 3.82
N SER A 97 -4.58 16.71 3.62
CA SER A 97 -3.88 17.32 2.48
C SER A 97 -2.37 17.02 2.48
N GLU A 98 -1.72 17.08 3.64
CA GLU A 98 -0.31 16.71 3.76
C GLU A 98 -0.05 15.23 3.49
N LYS A 99 -0.94 14.36 3.95
CA LYS A 99 -0.86 12.92 3.70
C LYS A 99 -1.04 12.62 2.20
N ASP A 100 -2.06 13.19 1.57
CA ASP A 100 -2.36 12.97 0.16
C ASP A 100 -1.20 13.43 -0.73
N LYS A 101 -0.61 14.59 -0.44
CA LYS A 101 0.59 15.08 -1.14
C LYS A 101 1.76 14.09 -1.02
N LYS A 102 2.06 13.61 0.19
CA LYS A 102 3.13 12.63 0.43
C LYS A 102 2.87 11.31 -0.30
N ASP A 103 1.63 10.86 -0.32
CA ASP A 103 1.22 9.62 -1.00
C ASP A 103 1.33 9.77 -2.53
N GLU A 104 0.97 10.94 -3.08
CA GLU A 104 1.14 11.28 -4.49
C GLU A 104 2.62 11.33 -4.90
N ASP A 105 3.45 12.04 -4.13
CA ASP A 105 4.90 12.13 -4.35
C ASP A 105 5.55 10.76 -4.32
N PHE A 106 5.16 9.92 -3.35
CA PHE A 106 5.66 8.55 -3.23
C PHE A 106 5.26 7.70 -4.43
N ARG A 107 4.00 7.78 -4.88
CA ARG A 107 3.51 7.05 -6.04
C ARG A 107 4.26 7.45 -7.31
N LEU A 108 4.45 8.76 -7.51
CA LEU A 108 5.15 9.30 -8.68
C LEU A 108 6.64 8.88 -8.68
N LYS A 109 7.28 8.88 -7.51
CA LYS A 109 8.65 8.36 -7.35
C LYS A 109 8.73 6.87 -7.68
N LEU A 110 7.77 6.07 -7.24
CA LEU A 110 7.73 4.64 -7.53
C LEU A 110 7.57 4.37 -9.03
N GLU A 111 6.65 5.07 -9.70
CA GLU A 111 6.43 4.97 -11.14
C GLU A 111 7.67 5.37 -11.94
N ASN A 112 8.31 6.48 -11.59
CA ASN A 112 9.54 6.92 -12.23
C ASN A 112 10.67 5.89 -12.08
N ASN A 113 10.84 5.32 -10.89
CA ASN A 113 11.84 4.28 -10.65
C ASN A 113 11.54 3.01 -11.47
N GLN A 114 10.28 2.60 -11.54
CA GLN A 114 9.87 1.46 -12.37
C GLN A 114 10.16 1.73 -13.85
N ARG A 115 9.77 2.89 -14.36
CA ARG A 115 10.03 3.29 -15.74
C ARG A 115 11.52 3.33 -16.07
N GLN A 116 12.35 3.92 -15.21
CA GLN A 116 13.80 3.94 -15.41
C GLN A 116 14.40 2.53 -15.40
N ALA A 117 13.95 1.64 -14.51
CA ALA A 117 14.39 0.25 -14.46
C ALA A 117 13.96 -0.52 -15.73
N GLU A 118 12.75 -0.30 -16.21
CA GLU A 118 12.23 -0.87 -17.44
C GLU A 118 12.98 -0.38 -18.67
N GLU A 119 13.26 0.92 -18.78
CA GLU A 119 14.03 1.51 -19.88
C GLU A 119 15.45 0.93 -19.92
N ARG A 120 16.13 0.83 -18.77
CA ARG A 120 17.46 0.20 -18.65
C ARG A 120 17.40 -1.28 -19.05
N THR A 121 16.38 -2.00 -18.61
CA THR A 121 16.20 -3.43 -18.90
C THR A 121 15.84 -3.67 -20.37
N ALA A 122 14.98 -2.84 -20.97
CA ALA A 122 14.57 -2.90 -22.36
C ALA A 122 15.75 -2.61 -23.30
N LYS A 123 16.54 -1.57 -23.01
CA LYS A 123 17.78 -1.26 -23.75
C LYS A 123 18.74 -2.46 -23.74
N LYS A 124 19.00 -3.05 -22.57
CA LYS A 124 19.86 -4.25 -22.43
C LYS A 124 19.27 -5.47 -23.14
N ARG A 125 17.95 -5.69 -23.06
CA ARG A 125 17.24 -6.79 -23.75
C ARG A 125 17.33 -6.64 -25.28
N ALA A 126 17.10 -5.43 -25.81
CA ALA A 126 17.19 -5.15 -27.24
C ALA A 126 18.60 -5.43 -27.79
N LYS A 127 19.66 -5.01 -27.06
CA LYS A 127 21.06 -5.34 -27.43
C LYS A 127 21.28 -6.86 -27.51
N ARG A 128 20.79 -7.63 -26.53
CA ARG A 128 20.91 -9.11 -26.52
C ARG A 128 20.12 -9.77 -27.66
N LEU A 129 18.93 -9.29 -27.99
CA LEU A 129 18.11 -9.80 -29.08
C LEU A 129 18.79 -9.58 -30.44
N LYS A 130 19.28 -8.36 -30.71
CA LYS A 130 20.06 -8.06 -31.91
C LYS A 130 21.27 -8.98 -32.06
N LYS A 131 22.05 -9.19 -30.98
CA LYS A 131 23.18 -10.13 -30.99
C LYS A 131 22.74 -11.58 -31.27
N LYS A 132 21.63 -12.01 -30.67
CA LYS A 132 21.06 -13.37 -30.89
C LYS A 132 20.60 -13.56 -32.33
N GLU A 133 20.00 -12.56 -32.94
CA GLU A 133 19.57 -12.58 -34.34
C GLU A 133 20.76 -12.62 -35.30
N LEU A 134 21.80 -11.81 -35.06
CA LEU A 134 23.05 -11.84 -35.82
C LEU A 134 23.71 -13.24 -35.77
N MET A 135 23.86 -13.82 -34.57
CA MET A 135 24.43 -15.16 -34.39
C MET A 135 23.59 -16.24 -35.09
N LYS A 136 22.26 -16.15 -35.06
CA LYS A 136 21.37 -17.05 -35.81
C LYS A 136 21.54 -16.90 -37.32
N ALA A 137 21.69 -15.68 -37.82
CA ALA A 137 21.91 -15.43 -39.25
C ALA A 137 23.27 -16.00 -39.72
N ILE A 138 24.33 -15.80 -38.93
CA ILE A 138 25.66 -16.38 -39.21
C ILE A 138 25.60 -17.91 -39.18
N GLY A 139 24.97 -18.51 -38.16
CA GLY A 139 24.81 -19.97 -38.08
C GLY A 139 23.98 -20.57 -39.22
N LYS A 140 22.96 -19.85 -39.73
CA LYS A 140 22.21 -20.26 -40.92
C LYS A 140 23.03 -20.17 -42.21
N LYS A 141 23.90 -19.16 -42.35
CA LYS A 141 24.83 -19.06 -43.48
C LYS A 141 25.84 -20.20 -43.45
N HIS A 142 26.50 -20.44 -42.31
CA HIS A 142 27.43 -21.55 -42.14
C HIS A 142 26.78 -22.94 -42.38
N LYS A 143 25.50 -23.14 -42.01
CA LYS A 143 24.77 -24.39 -42.33
C LYS A 143 24.41 -24.54 -43.82
N LYS A 144 24.20 -23.44 -44.54
CA LYS A 144 23.96 -23.49 -46.00
C LYS A 144 25.27 -23.70 -46.75
N ASP A 145 26.35 -23.08 -46.29
CA ASP A 145 27.69 -23.20 -46.90
C ASP A 145 28.36 -24.54 -46.56
N ALA A 146 28.01 -25.20 -45.45
CA ALA A 146 28.44 -26.59 -45.19
C ALA A 146 27.88 -27.65 -46.17
N SER A 147 27.00 -27.26 -47.11
CA SER A 147 26.58 -28.10 -48.24
C SER A 147 27.40 -27.89 -49.53
N LYS A 148 28.44 -27.03 -49.50
CA LYS A 148 29.42 -26.84 -50.58
C LYS A 148 30.83 -26.70 -50.01
N PRO A 149 31.82 -27.51 -50.42
CA PRO A 149 33.17 -27.39 -49.90
C PRO A 149 33.89 -26.23 -50.60
N SER A 150 34.32 -25.18 -49.88
CA SER A 150 35.60 -24.49 -50.14
C SER A 150 35.91 -23.38 -49.12
N GLN A 151 37.18 -23.02 -49.09
CA GLN A 151 38.02 -22.36 -48.09
C GLN A 151 37.94 -20.82 -48.01
N GLN A 152 38.51 -20.32 -46.90
CA GLN A 152 39.23 -19.04 -46.69
C GLN A 152 38.50 -17.73 -46.30
N GLU A 153 38.75 -17.35 -45.04
CA GLU A 153 39.40 -16.12 -44.52
C GLU A 153 38.77 -14.70 -44.68
N THR A 154 38.73 -14.03 -43.52
CA THR A 154 38.68 -12.58 -43.22
C THR A 154 37.36 -11.78 -43.37
N SER A 155 36.97 -11.09 -42.29
CA SER A 155 36.69 -9.62 -42.32
C SER A 155 36.36 -9.07 -40.93
N SER A 156 36.96 -7.93 -40.62
CA SER A 156 36.82 -7.07 -39.43
C SER A 156 35.40 -6.53 -39.16
N SER A 157 35.16 -6.05 -37.93
CA SER A 157 34.70 -4.67 -37.70
C SER A 157 34.67 -4.29 -36.20
N SER A 158 35.47 -3.28 -35.85
CA SER A 158 35.11 -2.13 -34.99
C SER A 158 34.28 -2.38 -33.72
N ASP A 159 34.95 -2.39 -32.57
CA ASP A 159 34.32 -2.26 -31.24
C ASP A 159 34.57 -0.83 -30.73
N THR A 160 33.64 0.08 -31.00
CA THR A 160 33.63 1.42 -30.39
C THR A 160 32.86 1.32 -29.08
N SER A 161 33.55 1.05 -27.98
CA SER A 161 32.97 1.05 -26.64
C SER A 161 32.71 2.50 -26.19
N GLY A 162 31.50 2.99 -26.51
CA GLY A 162 31.01 4.28 -26.06
C GLY A 162 30.94 4.34 -24.53
N THR A 163 31.60 5.38 -24.02
CA THR A 163 31.61 5.91 -22.66
C THR A 163 30.29 5.69 -21.91
N GLU A 164 30.36 4.99 -20.79
CA GLU A 164 29.31 4.98 -19.79
C GLU A 164 29.36 6.32 -19.04
N GLU A 165 28.46 7.25 -19.37
CA GLU A 165 28.10 8.31 -18.44
C GLU A 165 26.99 7.79 -17.53
N GLU A 166 27.42 7.36 -16.33
CA GLU A 166 26.60 7.28 -15.14
C GLU A 166 26.10 8.69 -14.79
N PRO A 167 24.78 8.93 -14.61
CA PRO A 167 24.34 10.12 -13.93
C PRO A 167 24.73 9.98 -12.45
N GLU A 168 25.80 10.67 -12.03
CA GLU A 168 26.11 10.86 -10.63
C GLU A 168 24.93 11.57 -9.94
N ASP A 169 24.18 10.82 -9.14
CA ASP A 169 23.12 11.33 -8.27
C ASP A 169 23.76 12.02 -7.05
N LYS A 170 24.39 13.19 -7.28
CA LYS A 170 24.85 14.09 -6.23
C LYS A 170 23.68 14.90 -5.70
N ASN A 171 22.84 14.27 -4.87
CA ASN A 171 22.04 14.97 -3.87
C ASN A 171 21.70 14.03 -2.71
N CYS A 172 22.73 13.61 -1.99
CA CYS A 172 22.61 13.26 -0.58
C CYS A 172 23.18 14.42 0.23
N THR A 173 22.42 15.51 0.33
CA THR A 173 22.63 16.51 1.39
C THR A 173 22.07 15.90 2.69
N PRO A 174 22.89 15.64 3.72
CA PRO A 174 22.35 15.31 5.03
C PRO A 174 21.69 16.57 5.62
N ASP A 175 20.41 16.46 6.00
CA ASP A 175 19.71 17.47 6.79
C ASP A 175 20.49 17.78 8.08
N PRO A 176 20.93 19.02 8.32
CA PRO A 176 21.61 19.37 9.56
C PRO A 176 20.58 19.89 10.56
N THR A 177 19.68 19.05 11.05
CA THR A 177 18.91 19.36 12.28
C THR A 177 18.54 18.08 13.03
N ASN A 178 19.39 17.66 13.96
CA ASN A 178 18.93 17.45 15.34
C ASN A 178 20.14 17.28 16.28
N ASN A 179 20.57 18.39 16.88
CA ASN A 179 21.37 18.35 18.10
C ASN A 179 20.72 19.32 19.07
N GLN A 180 19.73 18.81 19.82
CA GLN A 180 19.26 19.25 21.13
C GLN A 180 18.22 18.26 21.66
#